data_AF-A0A011TJ68-F1
#
_entry.id   AF-A0A011TJ68-F1
#
_cell.length_a   1.000
_cell.length_b   1.000
_cell.length_c   1.000
_cell.angle_alpha   90.00
_cell.angle_beta   90.00
_cell.angle_gamma   90.00
#
_symmetry.space_group_name_H-M   'P 1'
#
loop_
_entity.id
_entity.type
_entity.pdbx_description
1 polymer ?
#
loop_
_entity_poly.entity_id
_entity_poly.type
_entity_poly.pdbx_seq_one_letter_code
_entity_poly.pdbx_strand_id
1 'polypeptide(L)'
;MSSTYLTSQDMNLVGRLLDEKRELGKLRGIERETSAARFLVRRIEQGTANEMRLRIALGRHLRLCDTQNSAVSRWDGEGGAIGKGAL
;
A
#
# COMPACT_ATOMS: atom_id res chain seq x y z
N MET A 1 -25.58 -17.76 -3.14
CA MET A 1 -24.25 -17.42 -2.60
C MET A 1 -23.32 -17.19 -3.77
N SER A 2 -22.90 -15.95 -4.03
CA SER A 2 -21.91 -15.67 -5.08
C SER A 2 -20.56 -16.11 -4.56
N SER A 3 -19.93 -17.02 -5.29
CA SER A 3 -18.64 -17.58 -4.96
C SER A 3 -17.57 -16.60 -5.42
N THR A 4 -17.08 -15.77 -4.49
CA THR A 4 -16.09 -14.72 -4.75
C THR A 4 -14.67 -15.29 -4.76
N TYR A 5 -14.39 -16.25 -5.64
CA TYR A 5 -13.04 -16.77 -5.78
C TYR A 5 -12.23 -15.94 -6.76
N LEU A 6 -11.02 -15.54 -6.36
CA LEU A 6 -10.02 -14.98 -7.26
C LEU A 6 -9.68 -16.03 -8.31
N THR A 7 -9.83 -15.69 -9.58
CA THR A 7 -9.38 -16.53 -10.68
C THR A 7 -7.85 -16.50 -10.78
N SER A 8 -7.26 -17.44 -11.50
CA SER A 8 -5.84 -17.39 -11.84
C SER A 8 -5.49 -16.10 -12.60
N GLN A 9 -6.41 -15.57 -13.40
CA GLN A 9 -6.24 -14.29 -14.10
C GLN A 9 -6.18 -13.12 -13.11
N ASP A 10 -7.02 -13.12 -12.09
CA ASP A 10 -7.01 -12.11 -11.03
C ASP A 10 -5.70 -12.16 -10.23
N MET A 11 -5.25 -13.35 -9.87
CA MET A 11 -3.98 -13.54 -9.16
C MET A 11 -2.78 -13.07 -10.00
N ASN A 12 -2.77 -13.37 -11.30
CA ASN A 12 -1.75 -12.89 -12.22
C ASN A 12 -1.78 -11.36 -12.38
N LEU A 13 -2.97 -10.76 -12.40
CA LEU A 13 -3.14 -9.31 -12.43
C LEU A 13 -2.61 -8.66 -11.14
N VAL A 14 -2.95 -9.21 -9.98
CA VAL A 14 -2.41 -8.76 -8.68
C VAL A 14 -0.89 -8.82 -8.67
N GLY A 15 -0.30 -9.96 -9.07
CA GLY A 15 1.16 -10.14 -9.13
C GLY A 15 1.86 -9.08 -9.98
N ARG A 16 1.39 -8.89 -11.22
CA ARG A 16 1.96 -7.86 -12.13
C ARG A 16 1.90 -6.45 -11.54
N LEU A 17 0.75 -6.08 -10.94
CA LEU A 17 0.57 -4.75 -10.35
C LEU A 17 1.45 -4.52 -9.11
N LEU A 18 1.70 -5.56 -8.32
CA LEU A 18 2.62 -5.50 -7.19
C LEU A 18 4.07 -5.34 -7.66
N ASP A 19 4.47 -6.09 -8.69
CA ASP A 19 5.81 -5.98 -9.26
C ASP A 19 6.08 -4.59 -9.86
N GLU A 20 5.08 -3.95 -10.50
CA GLU A 20 5.19 -2.56 -11.00
C GLU A 20 5.46 -1.52 -9.90
N LYS A 21 5.06 -1.80 -8.65
CA LYS A 21 5.19 -0.88 -7.51
C LYS A 21 6.22 -1.34 -6.49
N ARG A 22 6.91 -2.42 -6.80
CA ARG A 22 7.95 -3.01 -5.96
C ARG A 22 9.14 -2.06 -5.88
N GLU A 23 9.48 -1.66 -4.67
CA GLU A 23 10.69 -0.88 -4.44
C GLU A 23 11.91 -1.79 -4.55
N LEU A 24 12.87 -1.37 -5.38
CA LEU A 24 14.17 -2.04 -5.50
C LEU A 24 15.10 -1.46 -4.43
N GLY A 25 15.21 -2.14 -3.29
CA GLY A 25 16.03 -1.69 -2.16
C GLY A 25 16.30 -2.78 -1.12
N LYS A 26 17.30 -2.58 -0.25
CA LYS A 26 17.74 -3.55 0.77
C LYS A 26 16.70 -3.83 1.88
N LEU A 27 15.76 -2.93 2.08
CA LEU A 27 14.66 -3.08 3.04
C LEU A 27 13.35 -3.10 2.27
N ARG A 28 12.95 -4.29 1.84
CA ARG A 28 11.67 -4.52 1.20
C ARG A 28 10.57 -4.17 2.20
N GLY A 29 9.69 -3.23 1.86
CA GLY A 29 8.55 -2.87 2.71
C GLY A 29 7.49 -3.98 2.72
N ILE A 30 7.71 -5.06 3.48
CA ILE A 30 6.82 -6.23 3.55
C ILE A 30 5.39 -5.79 3.92
N GLU A 31 5.25 -4.85 4.85
CA GLU A 31 3.95 -4.30 5.25
C GLU A 31 3.27 -3.53 4.11
N ARG A 32 4.04 -2.74 3.35
CA ARG A 32 3.56 -1.99 2.19
C ARG A 32 3.10 -2.93 1.08
N GLU A 33 3.87 -3.96 0.77
CA GLU A 33 3.51 -4.98 -0.22
C GLU A 33 2.27 -5.79 0.23
N THR A 34 2.19 -6.16 1.50
CA THR A 34 1.05 -6.89 2.06
C THR A 34 -0.23 -6.04 2.04
N SER A 35 -0.12 -4.76 2.39
CA SER A 35 -1.22 -3.78 2.31
C SER A 35 -1.71 -3.61 0.87
N ALA A 36 -0.79 -3.45 -0.08
CA ALA A 36 -1.08 -3.36 -1.51
C ALA A 36 -1.80 -4.61 -2.03
N ALA A 37 -1.33 -5.80 -1.68
CA ALA A 37 -1.94 -7.07 -2.09
C ALA A 37 -3.38 -7.19 -1.57
N ARG A 38 -3.59 -6.93 -0.28
CA ARG A 38 -4.94 -6.94 0.34
C ARG A 38 -5.88 -5.92 -0.30
N PHE A 39 -5.37 -4.73 -0.62
CA PHE A 39 -6.15 -3.69 -1.29
C PHE A 39 -6.63 -4.13 -2.67
N LEU A 40 -5.75 -4.73 -3.48
CA LEU A 40 -6.09 -5.22 -4.82
C LEU A 40 -7.10 -6.36 -4.77
N VAL A 41 -6.90 -7.34 -3.89
CA VAL A 41 -7.83 -8.47 -3.69
C VAL A 41 -9.24 -7.97 -3.38
N ARG A 42 -9.37 -7.07 -2.39
CA ARG A 42 -10.68 -6.51 -2.02
C ARG A 42 -11.35 -5.76 -3.18
N ARG A 43 -10.59 -5.05 -4.01
CA ARG A 43 -11.12 -4.34 -5.18
C ARG A 43 -11.67 -5.29 -6.24
N ILE A 44 -10.96 -6.40 -6.49
CA ILE A 44 -11.39 -7.43 -7.44
C ILE A 44 -12.64 -8.14 -6.93
N GLU A 45 -12.67 -8.51 -5.64
CA GLU A 45 -13.85 -9.09 -4.98
C GLU A 45 -15.08 -8.17 -5.04
N GLN A 46 -14.88 -6.85 -5.05
CA GLN A 46 -15.92 -5.84 -5.23
C GLN A 46 -16.32 -5.61 -6.70
N GLY A 47 -15.81 -6.40 -7.64
CA GLY A 47 -16.13 -6.32 -9.07
C GLY A 47 -15.29 -5.32 -9.86
N THR A 48 -14.21 -4.77 -9.28
CA THR A 48 -13.27 -3.90 -10.02
C THR A 48 -12.15 -4.74 -10.64
N ALA A 49 -12.37 -5.23 -11.86
CA ALA A 49 -11.35 -6.01 -12.61
C ALA A 49 -10.59 -5.18 -13.67
N ASN A 50 -10.95 -3.91 -13.87
CA ASN A 50 -10.27 -3.05 -14.86
C ASN A 50 -8.85 -2.70 -14.39
N GLU A 51 -7.85 -3.19 -15.11
CA GLU A 51 -6.43 -3.04 -14.79
C GLU A 51 -5.98 -1.56 -14.65
N MET A 52 -6.44 -0.66 -15.53
CA MET A 52 -6.10 0.77 -15.46
C MET A 52 -6.66 1.42 -14.19
N ARG A 53 -7.92 1.09 -13.83
CA ARG A 53 -8.53 1.58 -12.59
C ARG A 53 -7.80 1.04 -11.36
N LEU A 54 -7.39 -0.22 -11.38
CA LEU A 54 -6.61 -0.84 -10.31
C LEU A 54 -5.25 -0.17 -10.14
N ARG A 55 -4.52 0.13 -11.24
CA ARG A 55 -3.25 0.88 -11.19
C ARG A 55 -3.41 2.24 -10.52
N ILE A 56 -4.41 3.02 -10.94
CA ILE A 56 -4.66 4.36 -10.40
C ILE A 56 -5.02 4.26 -8.91
N ALA A 57 -5.91 3.33 -8.55
CA ALA A 57 -6.33 3.12 -7.17
C ALA A 57 -5.18 2.68 -6.27
N LEU A 58 -4.34 1.74 -6.74
CA LEU A 58 -3.15 1.27 -6.04
C LEU A 58 -2.14 2.40 -5.80
N GLY A 59 -1.88 3.23 -6.82
CA GLY A 59 -1.00 4.38 -6.69
C GLY A 59 -1.48 5.39 -5.64
N ARG A 60 -2.80 5.63 -5.56
CA ARG A 60 -3.39 6.49 -4.52
C ARG A 60 -3.29 5.87 -3.14
N HIS A 61 -3.57 4.57 -3.02
CA HIS A 61 -3.47 3.81 -1.76
C HIS A 61 -2.05 3.86 -1.19
N LEU A 62 -1.05 3.57 -2.01
CA LEU A 62 0.36 3.60 -1.59
C LEU A 62 0.80 4.99 -1.12
N ARG A 63 0.45 6.06 -1.85
CA ARG A 63 0.75 7.44 -1.42
C ARG A 63 0.11 7.80 -0.09
N LEU A 64 -1.12 7.33 0.16
CA LEU A 64 -1.78 7.53 1.44
C LEU A 64 -1.04 6.81 2.57
N CYS A 65 -0.64 5.55 2.35
CA CYS A 65 0.18 4.81 3.31
C CYS A 65 1.51 5.52 3.59
N ASP A 66 2.21 5.98 2.56
CA ASP A 66 3.50 6.67 2.70
C ASP A 66 3.35 8.01 3.45
N THR A 67 2.26 8.75 3.20
CA THR A 67 1.94 10.01 3.91
C THR A 67 1.60 9.76 5.37
N GLN A 68 0.79 8.72 5.67
CA GLN A 68 0.47 8.34 7.04
C GLN A 68 1.72 7.88 7.80
N ASN A 69 2.58 7.09 7.16
CA ASN A 69 3.82 6.64 7.78
C ASN A 69 4.75 7.82 8.08
N SER A 70 4.85 8.79 7.16
CA SER A 70 5.60 10.03 7.37
C SER A 70 5.01 10.89 8.51
N ALA A 71 3.69 10.95 8.62
CA ALA A 71 3.02 11.68 9.70
C ALA A 71 3.22 11.03 11.07
N VAL A 72 3.19 9.69 11.14
CA VAL A 72 3.53 8.93 12.35
C VAL A 72 4.99 9.14 12.73
N SER A 73 5.92 9.01 11.77
CA SER A 73 7.36 9.27 12.02
C SER A 73 7.63 10.71 12.47
N ARG A 74 6.86 11.69 11.98
CA ARG A 74 6.94 13.08 12.44
C ARG A 74 6.45 13.24 13.87
N TRP A 75 5.35 12.58 14.23
CA TRP A 75 4.85 12.55 15.61
C TRP A 75 5.85 11.89 16.58
N ASP A 76 6.48 10.79 16.17
CA ASP A 76 7.52 10.12 16.97
C ASP A 76 8.79 10.98 17.12
N GLY A 77 9.08 11.85 16.14
CA GLY A 77 10.20 12.79 16.18
C GLY A 77 9.96 14.07 17.00
N GLU A 78 8.71 14.50 17.16
CA GLU A 78 8.34 15.72 17.91
C GLU A 78 7.91 15.42 19.37
N GLY A 79 7.67 14.15 19.72
CA GLY A 79 7.20 13.71 21.04
C GLY A 79 8.25 13.57 22.15
N GLY A 80 9.45 14.12 21.99
CA GLY A 80 10.57 13.80 22.90
C GLY A 80 11.70 14.82 23.04
N ALA A 81 11.47 16.12 22.91
CA ALA A 81 12.40 17.13 23.42
C ALA A 81 11.70 18.49 23.64
N ILE A 82 10.95 18.60 24.74
CA ILE A 82 10.69 19.91 25.34
C ILE A 82 12.05 20.48 25.74
N GLY A 83 12.34 21.71 25.29
CA GLY A 83 13.65 22.32 25.36
C GLY A 83 14.25 22.46 26.76
N LYS A 84 15.57 22.31 26.81
CA LYS A 84 16.52 23.03 27.67
C LYS A 84 17.84 23.09 26.88
N GLY A 85 18.44 24.22 26.55
CA GLY A 85 18.09 25.61 26.81
C GLY A 85 18.75 26.50 25.77
N ALA A 86 18.20 27.70 25.63
CA ALA A 86 18.95 28.85 25.17
C ALA A 86 20.07 29.18 26.17
N LEU A 87 21.15 29.74 25.63
CA LEU A 87 22.35 30.31 26.28
C LEU A 87 23.43 29.30 26.69
#